data_AF-A0A9X2D576-F1
#
_entry.id   AF-A0A9X2D576-F1
#
_cell.length_a   1.000
_cell.length_b   1.000
_cell.length_c   1.000
_cell.angle_alpha   90.00
_cell.angle_beta   90.00
_cell.angle_gamma   90.00
#
_symmetry.space_group_name_H-M   'P 1'
#
loop_
_entity.id
_entity.type
_entity.pdbx_description
1 polymer ?
#
loop_
_entity_poly.entity_id
_entity_poly.type
_entity_poly.pdbx_seq_one_letter_code
_entity_poly.pdbx_strand_id
1 'polypeptide(L)'
;MTVEVRALTLPGTPRAAMRAAAAEAWPGLLRLCAHCGSSDHGRPRHPDGRLCSLAYAPGLALLATAEDGRAVGVDAEPDDAAAPDLPGIGALPDWVRLEAVLKATGEGLRRGPGTVPAGLGREADVPLPGYVARVVLLDAVPRVRLVPAAD
;
A
#
# COMPACT_ATOMS: atom_id res chain seq x y z
N MET A 1 6.99 15.74 1.65
CA MET A 1 5.68 15.61 0.98
C MET A 1 4.74 14.90 1.94
N THR A 2 3.57 15.47 2.27
CA THR A 2 2.63 14.79 3.17
C THR A 2 1.92 13.65 2.44
N VAL A 3 1.87 12.49 3.08
CA VAL A 3 1.06 11.35 2.67
C VAL A 3 0.07 11.07 3.78
N GLU A 4 -1.22 11.21 3.48
CA GLU A 4 -2.27 10.74 4.39
C GLU A 4 -2.41 9.23 4.23
N VAL A 5 -2.34 8.51 5.35
CA VAL A 5 -2.58 7.07 5.43
C VAL A 5 -3.78 6.84 6.32
N ARG A 6 -4.89 6.37 5.74
CA ARG A 6 -6.07 5.91 6.46
C ARG A 6 -5.90 4.45 6.85
N ALA A 7 -6.09 4.13 8.12
CA ALA A 7 -5.99 2.77 8.64
C ALA A 7 -7.34 2.26 9.17
N LEU A 8 -7.81 1.14 8.61
CA LEU A 8 -8.94 0.38 9.12
C LEU A 8 -8.38 -0.85 9.86
N THR A 9 -8.64 -0.94 11.16
CA THR A 9 -8.17 -2.05 12.00
C THR A 9 -9.35 -2.87 12.50
N LEU A 10 -9.37 -4.15 12.16
CA LEU A 10 -10.38 -5.12 12.62
C LEU A 10 -9.67 -6.40 13.10
N PRO A 11 -9.12 -6.41 14.33
CA PRO A 11 -8.30 -7.52 14.82
C PRO A 11 -8.94 -8.89 14.63
N GLY A 12 -8.15 -9.90 14.25
CA GLY A 12 -8.62 -11.26 13.99
C GLY A 12 -9.33 -11.47 12.65
N THR A 13 -9.55 -10.40 11.87
CA THR A 13 -10.21 -10.50 10.56
C THR A 13 -9.23 -10.99 9.48
N PRO A 14 -9.54 -12.06 8.72
CA PRO A 14 -8.65 -12.53 7.66
C PRO A 14 -8.46 -11.50 6.53
N ARG A 15 -7.31 -11.53 5.83
CA ARG A 15 -6.98 -10.62 4.71
C ARG A 15 -8.11 -10.49 3.67
N ALA A 16 -8.75 -11.60 3.30
CA ALA A 16 -9.84 -11.59 2.33
C ALA A 16 -11.07 -10.80 2.83
N ALA A 17 -11.39 -10.91 4.12
CA ALA A 17 -12.48 -10.17 4.74
C ALA A 17 -12.11 -8.69 4.96
N MET A 18 -10.83 -8.37 5.22
CA MET A 18 -10.36 -6.97 5.29
C MET A 18 -10.58 -6.22 3.98
N ARG A 19 -10.47 -6.89 2.84
CA ARG A 19 -10.77 -6.29 1.54
C ARG A 19 -12.23 -5.86 1.41
N ALA A 20 -13.17 -6.68 1.87
CA ALA A 20 -14.59 -6.36 1.87
C ALA A 20 -14.88 -5.20 2.84
N ALA A 21 -14.37 -5.27 4.07
CA ALA A 21 -14.53 -4.21 5.06
C ALA A 21 -13.96 -2.86 4.59
N ALA A 22 -12.82 -2.86 3.89
CA ALA A 22 -12.26 -1.65 3.30
C ALA A 22 -13.13 -1.05 2.19
N ALA A 23 -13.84 -1.88 1.42
CA ALA A 23 -14.77 -1.41 0.40
C ALA A 23 -16.00 -0.73 1.03
N GLU A 24 -16.45 -1.22 2.18
CA GLU A 24 -17.52 -0.59 2.99
C GLU A 24 -17.05 0.70 3.66
N ALA A 25 -15.84 0.72 4.22
CA ALA A 25 -15.28 1.89 4.91
C ALA A 25 -14.91 3.04 3.98
N TRP A 26 -14.52 2.75 2.74
CA TRP A 26 -14.13 3.75 1.73
C TRP A 26 -14.99 3.63 0.47
N PRO A 27 -16.29 3.97 0.57
CA PRO A 27 -17.21 3.86 -0.55
C PRO A 27 -16.75 4.80 -1.67
N GLY A 28 -16.79 4.31 -2.90
CA GLY A 28 -16.44 5.09 -4.10
C GLY A 28 -14.99 5.01 -4.54
N LEU A 29 -14.12 4.25 -3.86
CA LEU A 29 -12.82 3.87 -4.42
C LEU A 29 -13.03 3.13 -5.75
N LEU A 30 -12.54 3.71 -6.85
CA LEU A 30 -12.63 3.09 -8.15
C LEU A 30 -11.40 2.23 -8.38
N ARG A 31 -11.60 0.93 -8.63
CA ARG A 31 -10.53 0.02 -9.06
C ARG A 31 -10.97 -0.61 -10.37
N LEU A 32 -10.30 -0.22 -11.45
CA LEU A 32 -10.47 -0.82 -12.77
C LEU A 32 -9.10 -1.03 -13.39
N CYS A 33 -8.85 -2.24 -13.87
CA CYS A 33 -7.66 -2.54 -14.64
C CYS A 33 -7.72 -1.82 -15.99
N ALA A 34 -6.75 -0.95 -16.29
CA ALA A 34 -6.68 -0.24 -17.56
C ALA A 34 -6.48 -1.16 -18.78
N HIS A 35 -6.11 -2.43 -18.56
CA HIS A 35 -5.90 -3.40 -19.63
C HIS A 35 -7.14 -4.27 -19.92
N CYS A 36 -7.79 -4.81 -18.89
CA CYS A 36 -8.89 -5.76 -19.06
C CYS A 36 -10.23 -5.33 -18.42
N GLY A 37 -10.27 -4.16 -17.76
CA GLY A 37 -11.48 -3.64 -17.13
C GLY A 37 -11.90 -4.31 -15.82
N SER A 38 -11.20 -5.36 -15.36
CA SER A 38 -11.51 -6.03 -14.10
C SER A 38 -11.40 -5.10 -12.89
N SER A 39 -12.31 -5.23 -11.94
CA SER A 39 -12.26 -4.57 -10.63
C SER A 39 -11.47 -5.36 -9.58
N ASP A 40 -11.00 -6.55 -9.93
CA ASP A 40 -10.22 -7.37 -9.01
C ASP A 40 -8.81 -6.83 -8.81
N HIS A 41 -8.27 -6.20 -9.84
CA HIS A 41 -6.91 -5.69 -9.91
C HIS A 41 -6.87 -4.35 -10.64
N GLY A 42 -5.66 -3.80 -10.76
CA GLY A 42 -5.46 -2.45 -11.27
C GLY A 42 -5.25 -1.44 -10.16
N ARG A 43 -4.82 -0.24 -10.56
CA ARG A 43 -4.49 0.83 -9.63
C ARG A 43 -5.79 1.49 -9.13
N PRO A 44 -6.02 1.57 -7.81
CA PRO A 44 -7.19 2.27 -7.30
C PRO A 44 -7.07 3.78 -7.52
N ARG A 45 -8.22 4.44 -7.60
CA ARG A 45 -8.37 5.90 -7.64
C ARG A 45 -9.30 6.34 -6.52
N HIS A 46 -8.93 7.44 -5.88
CA HIS A 46 -9.76 8.08 -4.87
C HIS A 46 -10.98 8.75 -5.54
N PRO A 47 -12.15 8.87 -4.87
CA PRO A 47 -13.35 9.50 -5.44
C PRO A 47 -13.14 10.91 -6.01
N ASP A 48 -12.21 11.68 -5.44
CA ASP A 48 -11.83 13.03 -5.92
C ASP A 48 -10.84 13.02 -7.10
N GLY A 49 -10.54 11.85 -7.67
CA GLY A 49 -9.67 11.67 -8.83
C GLY A 49 -8.18 11.47 -8.49
N ARG A 50 -7.76 11.66 -7.23
CA ARG A 50 -6.36 11.47 -6.83
C ARG A 50 -5.92 10.02 -7.00
N LEU A 51 -4.63 9.84 -7.31
CA LEU A 51 -4.00 8.54 -7.24
C LEU A 51 -3.93 8.09 -5.77
N CYS A 52 -4.25 6.83 -5.52
CA CYS A 52 -4.14 6.23 -4.20
C CYS A 52 -3.48 4.86 -4.27
N SER A 53 -3.16 4.32 -3.09
CA SER A 53 -2.60 2.98 -2.94
C SER A 53 -3.28 2.27 -1.78
N LEU A 54 -3.44 0.95 -1.90
CA LEU A 54 -4.11 0.10 -0.92
C LEU A 54 -3.18 -1.03 -0.48
N ALA A 55 -3.21 -1.36 0.81
CA ALA A 55 -2.58 -2.54 1.38
C ALA A 55 -3.57 -3.28 2.28
N TYR A 56 -3.45 -4.61 2.33
CA TYR A 56 -4.29 -5.46 3.16
C TYR A 56 -3.43 -6.52 3.85
N ALA A 57 -3.50 -6.56 5.17
CA ALA A 57 -2.95 -7.61 6.02
C ALA A 57 -4.09 -8.20 6.87
N PRO A 58 -3.90 -9.37 7.50
CA PRO A 58 -4.84 -9.82 8.54
C PRO A 58 -5.08 -8.70 9.56
N GLY A 59 -6.33 -8.34 9.80
CA GLY A 59 -6.75 -7.31 10.73
C GLY A 59 -6.46 -5.85 10.33
N LEU A 60 -5.91 -5.59 9.14
CA LEU A 60 -5.53 -4.24 8.71
C LEU A 60 -5.82 -3.99 7.22
N ALA A 61 -6.38 -2.81 6.93
CA ALA A 61 -6.37 -2.22 5.60
C ALA A 61 -5.81 -0.81 5.65
N LEU A 62 -4.96 -0.46 4.69
CA LEU A 62 -4.40 0.89 4.54
C LEU A 62 -4.83 1.50 3.21
N LEU A 63 -5.16 2.79 3.24
CA LEU A 63 -5.37 3.64 2.07
C LEU A 63 -4.44 4.84 2.15
N ALA A 64 -3.52 4.96 1.20
CA ALA A 64 -2.58 6.09 1.12
C ALA A 64 -2.94 7.04 -0.03
N THR A 65 -2.89 8.35 0.25
CA THR A 65 -2.98 9.44 -0.75
C THR A 65 -1.90 10.49 -0.49
N ALA A 66 -1.34 11.05 -1.55
CA ALA A 66 -0.46 12.22 -1.44
C ALA A 66 -1.29 13.51 -1.57
N GLU A 67 -0.95 14.55 -0.80
CA GLU A 67 -1.69 15.82 -0.81
C GLU A 67 -1.67 16.52 -2.17
N ASP A 68 -0.58 16.38 -2.93
CA ASP A 68 -0.43 16.94 -4.28
C ASP A 68 -1.00 16.04 -5.40
N GLY A 69 -1.66 14.93 -5.03
CA GLY A 69 -2.28 13.99 -5.96
C GLY A 69 -1.31 13.06 -6.70
N ARG A 70 0.00 13.12 -6.39
CA ARG A 70 1.00 12.28 -7.05
C ARG A 70 0.84 10.79 -6.71
N ALA A 71 1.52 9.97 -7.50
CA ALA A 71 1.60 8.54 -7.27
C ALA A 71 2.26 8.22 -5.92
N VAL A 72 1.57 7.43 -5.11
CA VAL A 72 2.06 6.86 -3.86
C VAL A 72 1.91 5.35 -3.88
N GLY A 73 2.77 4.65 -3.15
CA GLY A 73 2.63 3.24 -2.82
C GLY A 73 2.60 3.03 -1.31
N VAL A 74 1.76 2.12 -0.83
CA VAL A 74 1.73 1.68 0.57
C VAL A 74 1.68 0.17 0.63
N ASP A 75 2.42 -0.41 1.56
CA ASP A 75 2.33 -1.82 1.86
C ASP A 75 2.48 -2.11 3.36
N ALA A 76 1.95 -3.24 3.81
CA ALA A 76 1.97 -3.65 5.20
C ALA A 76 1.81 -5.16 5.36
N GLU A 77 2.58 -5.74 6.27
CA GLU A 77 2.49 -7.14 6.70
C GLU A 77 2.58 -7.23 8.24
N PRO A 78 1.99 -8.26 8.87
CA PRO A 78 2.18 -8.53 10.30
C PRO A 78 3.67 -8.65 10.63
N ASP A 79 4.11 -8.13 11.78
CA ASP A 79 5.54 -8.12 12.15
C ASP A 79 6.12 -9.50 12.47
N ASP A 80 5.27 -10.49 12.69
CA ASP A 80 5.60 -11.91 12.83
C ASP A 80 5.56 -12.70 11.51
N ALA A 81 5.24 -12.06 10.38
CA ALA A 81 5.19 -12.71 9.08
C ALA A 81 6.60 -13.06 8.57
N ALA A 82 6.71 -14.22 7.92
CA ALA A 82 7.92 -14.60 7.21
C ALA A 82 8.08 -13.78 5.92
N ALA A 83 9.29 -13.30 5.66
CA ALA A 83 9.64 -12.74 4.37
C ALA A 83 9.59 -13.84 3.28
N PRO A 84 9.17 -13.52 2.05
CA PRO A 84 9.24 -14.49 0.95
C PRO A 84 10.70 -14.79 0.58
N ASP A 85 10.97 -16.04 0.24
CA ASP A 85 12.27 -16.49 -0.27
C ASP A 85 12.44 -16.07 -1.73
N LEU A 86 12.89 -14.82 -1.93
CA LEU A 86 13.07 -14.20 -3.24
C LEU A 86 14.43 -13.47 -3.31
N PRO A 87 15.10 -13.46 -4.47
CA PRO A 87 16.34 -12.73 -4.65
C PRO A 87 16.21 -11.24 -4.29
N GLY A 88 17.07 -10.76 -3.40
CA GLY A 88 17.09 -9.37 -2.94
C GLY A 88 16.14 -9.05 -1.79
N ILE A 89 15.40 -10.04 -1.27
CA ILE A 89 14.59 -9.91 -0.05
C ILE A 89 15.32 -10.63 1.09
N GLY A 90 15.94 -9.87 2.00
CA GLY A 90 16.66 -10.43 3.15
C GLY A 90 15.80 -10.49 4.42
N ALA A 91 14.82 -9.60 4.54
CA ALA A 91 13.89 -9.55 5.67
C ALA A 91 12.52 -8.98 5.26
N LEU A 92 11.53 -9.10 6.15
CA LEU A 92 10.16 -8.63 5.91
C LEU A 92 10.09 -7.14 5.52
N PRO A 93 10.88 -6.23 6.12
CA PRO A 93 10.90 -4.83 5.68
C PRO A 93 11.34 -4.63 4.22
N ASP A 94 12.21 -5.49 3.69
CA ASP A 94 12.64 -5.42 2.28
C ASP A 94 11.48 -5.77 1.36
N TRP A 95 10.68 -6.77 1.74
CA TRP A 95 9.47 -7.17 1.02
C TRP A 95 8.42 -6.05 1.01
N VAL A 96 8.07 -5.54 2.18
CA VAL A 96 7.09 -4.45 2.32
C VAL A 96 7.52 -3.21 1.54
N ARG A 97 8.83 -2.89 1.57
CA ARG A 97 9.40 -1.80 0.76
C ARG A 97 9.23 -2.07 -0.74
N LEU A 98 9.62 -3.25 -1.20
CA LEU A 98 9.53 -3.62 -2.62
C LEU A 98 8.08 -3.48 -3.13
N GLU A 99 7.11 -4.04 -2.39
CA GLU A 99 5.69 -3.95 -2.75
C GLU A 99 5.20 -2.51 -2.79
N ALA A 100 5.58 -1.68 -1.81
CA ALA A 100 5.26 -0.26 -1.81
C ALA A 100 5.87 0.47 -3.02
N VAL A 101 7.12 0.18 -3.41
CA VAL A 101 7.75 0.74 -4.62
C VAL A 101 6.96 0.34 -5.88
N LEU A 102 6.63 -0.94 -6.04
CA LEU A 102 5.89 -1.44 -7.21
C LEU A 102 4.48 -0.85 -7.32
N LYS A 103 3.83 -0.60 -6.17
CA LYS A 103 2.55 0.12 -6.11
C LYS A 103 2.69 1.59 -6.47
N ALA A 104 3.79 2.25 -6.07
CA ALA A 104 4.06 3.64 -6.41
C ALA A 104 4.28 3.80 -7.93
N THR A 105 5.09 2.94 -8.55
CA THR A 105 5.32 2.96 -10.01
C THR A 105 4.10 2.51 -10.81
N GLY A 106 3.23 1.68 -10.23
CA GLY A 106 2.06 1.11 -10.90
C GLY A 106 2.42 -0.04 -11.86
N GLU A 107 3.63 -0.58 -11.75
CA GLU A 107 4.10 -1.68 -12.59
C GLU A 107 3.47 -3.02 -12.16
N GLY A 108 3.15 -3.17 -10.88
CA GLY A 108 2.58 -4.40 -10.33
C GLY A 108 3.48 -5.59 -10.62
N LEU A 109 2.88 -6.74 -10.96
CA LEU A 109 3.59 -7.98 -11.28
C LEU A 109 4.35 -7.96 -12.62
N ARG A 110 4.27 -6.87 -13.40
CA ARG A 110 4.99 -6.77 -14.69
C ARG A 110 6.49 -6.59 -14.51
N ARG A 111 6.91 -6.17 -13.31
CA ARG A 111 8.31 -6.01 -12.95
C ARG A 111 8.71 -7.09 -11.96
N GLY A 112 9.76 -7.83 -12.28
CA GLY A 112 10.32 -8.85 -11.39
C GLY A 112 10.95 -8.20 -10.14
N PRO A 113 10.74 -8.78 -8.94
CA PRO A 113 11.32 -8.31 -7.67
C PRO A 113 12.81 -7.92 -7.76
N GLY A 114 13.64 -8.81 -8.32
CA GLY A 114 15.10 -8.59 -8.44
C GLY A 114 15.53 -7.52 -9.43
N THR A 115 14.60 -6.85 -10.12
CA THR A 115 14.89 -5.78 -11.09
C THR A 115 14.59 -4.38 -10.55
N VAL A 116 14.13 -4.28 -9.29
CA VAL A 116 13.86 -3.00 -8.62
C VAL A 116 15.17 -2.50 -7.97
N PRO A 117 15.70 -1.32 -8.38
CA PRO A 117 16.89 -0.76 -7.75
C PRO A 117 16.65 -0.48 -6.26
N ALA A 118 17.63 -0.82 -5.43
CA ALA A 118 17.56 -0.60 -3.98
C ALA A 118 17.27 0.86 -3.60
N GLY A 119 17.75 1.83 -4.39
CA GLY A 119 17.52 3.26 -4.17
C GLY A 119 16.28 3.86 -4.85
N LEU A 120 15.43 3.04 -5.49
CA LEU A 120 14.23 3.55 -6.15
C LEU A 120 13.21 4.03 -5.11
N GLY A 121 12.84 5.30 -5.20
CA GLY A 121 11.90 5.95 -4.29
C GLY A 121 12.51 6.47 -3.01
N ARG A 122 11.66 7.09 -2.20
CA ARG A 122 11.91 7.55 -0.84
C ARG A 122 10.77 7.02 0.02
N GLU A 123 11.11 6.52 1.18
CA GLU A 123 10.19 5.82 2.07
C GLU A 123 10.08 6.47 3.44
N ALA A 124 8.99 6.13 4.13
CA ALA A 124 8.82 6.37 5.56
C ALA A 124 7.99 5.22 6.13
N ASP A 125 8.27 4.87 7.37
CA ASP A 125 7.46 3.89 8.10
C ASP A 125 6.09 4.48 8.45
N VAL A 126 5.07 3.62 8.45
CA VAL A 126 3.75 3.94 8.99
C VAL A 126 3.70 3.35 10.41
N PRO A 127 3.60 4.17 11.46
CA PRO A 127 3.71 3.70 12.84
C PRO A 127 2.45 2.93 13.27
N LEU A 128 2.43 1.62 13.03
CA LEU A 128 1.33 0.72 13.35
C LEU A 128 1.83 -0.47 14.19
N PRO A 129 1.45 -0.57 15.48
CA PRO A 129 1.85 -1.70 16.32
C PRO A 129 1.41 -3.04 15.74
N GLY A 130 2.31 -4.04 15.73
CA GLY A 130 2.05 -5.38 15.19
C GLY A 130 2.21 -5.50 13.67
N TYR A 131 2.67 -4.44 12.99
CA TYR A 131 2.85 -4.45 11.54
C TYR A 131 4.17 -3.79 11.13
N VAL A 132 4.78 -4.35 10.09
CA VAL A 132 5.77 -3.65 9.28
C VAL A 132 5.02 -2.98 8.14
N ALA A 133 4.97 -1.65 8.12
CA ALA A 133 4.23 -0.89 7.12
C ALA A 133 5.04 0.29 6.59
N ARG A 134 5.04 0.49 5.27
CA ARG A 134 5.80 1.56 4.61
C ARG A 134 4.98 2.28 3.54
N VAL A 135 5.24 3.57 3.42
CA VAL A 135 4.84 4.37 2.25
C VAL A 135 6.05 4.70 1.39
N VAL A 136 5.85 4.77 0.08
CA VAL A 136 6.87 5.16 -0.90
C VAL A 136 6.32 6.23 -1.83
N LEU A 137 7.15 7.24 -2.07
CA LEU A 137 7.04 8.20 -3.18
C LEU A 137 8.29 8.08 -4.05
N LEU A 138 8.18 8.32 -5.36
CA LEU A 138 9.32 8.07 -6.26
C LEU A 138 10.43 9.11 -6.19
N ASP A 139 10.11 10.32 -5.77
CA ASP A 139 10.95 11.52 -5.96
C ASP A 139 10.86 12.53 -4.80
N ALA A 140 10.20 12.19 -3.69
CA ALA A 140 10.13 13.05 -2.50
C ALA A 140 10.06 12.24 -1.21
N VAL A 141 10.69 12.71 -0.13
CA VAL A 141 10.57 12.04 1.17
C VAL A 141 9.15 12.19 1.72
N PRO A 142 8.44 11.08 1.99
CA PRO A 142 7.10 11.12 2.57
C PRO A 142 7.14 11.54 4.04
N ARG A 143 6.16 12.34 4.45
CA ARG A 143 5.82 12.64 5.85
C ARG A 143 4.45 12.03 6.08
N VAL A 144 4.40 10.96 6.87
CA VAL A 144 3.17 10.20 7.10
C VAL A 144 2.26 10.94 8.07
N ARG A 145 1.02 11.20 7.65
CA ARG A 145 -0.09 11.56 8.53
C ARG A 145 -1.01 10.35 8.62
N LEU A 146 -0.87 9.58 9.69
CA LEU A 146 -1.77 8.47 9.98
C LEU A 146 -3.10 9.02 10.49
N VAL A 147 -4.20 8.56 9.90
CA VAL A 147 -5.57 8.91 10.30
C VAL A 147 -6.41 7.62 10.41
N PRO A 148 -7.39 7.57 11.32
CA PRO A 148 -8.36 6.46 11.36
C PRO A 148 -9.16 6.34 10.04
N ALA A 149 -9.64 5.14 9.71
CA ALA A 149 -10.46 4.90 8.51
C ALA A 149 -11.76 5.71 8.49
N ALA A 150 -12.32 6.02 9.67
CA ALA A 150 -13.40 6.98 9.91
C ALA A 150 -13.45 7.31 11.42
N ASP A 151 -14.10 8.43 11.76
CA ASP A 151 -15.10 8.42 12.84
C ASP A 151 -16.46 8.12 12.20
#